data_AF-A0A1I2QPR7-F1
#
_entry.id   AF-A0A1I2QPR7-F1
#
_cell.length_a   1.000
_cell.length_b   1.000
_cell.length_c   1.000
_cell.angle_alpha   90.00
_cell.angle_beta   90.00
_cell.angle_gamma   90.00
#
_symmetry.space_group_name_H-M   'P 1'
#
loop_
_entity.id
_entity.type
_entity.pdbx_description
1 polymer ?
#
loop_
_entity_poly.entity_id
_entity_poly.type
_entity_poly.pdbx_seq_one_letter_code
_entity_poly.pdbx_strand_id
1 'polypeptide(L)' 'MNEEILKIVLNDKSFSKDESISIVGGLRRFTELCASGRIRYSKRSSAQNGRWRCNAFDVIRNASLNYNGC' A
#
# COMPACT_ATOMS: atom_id res chain seq x y z
N MET A 1 -15.05 -11.21 -3.61
CA MET A 1 -14.29 -10.82 -2.41
C MET A 1 -15.13 -9.81 -1.65
N ASN A 2 -15.39 -10.01 -0.35
CA ASN A 2 -16.25 -9.10 0.40
C ASN A 2 -15.43 -7.89 0.91
N GLU A 3 -15.55 -6.75 0.22
CA GLU A 3 -14.77 -5.54 0.53
C GLU A 3 -15.02 -5.04 1.97
N GLU A 4 -16.21 -5.23 2.51
CA GLU A 4 -16.54 -4.79 3.88
C GLU A 4 -15.75 -5.56 4.93
N ILE A 5 -15.67 -6.88 4.79
CA ILE A 5 -14.90 -7.74 5.70
C ILE A 5 -13.42 -7.37 5.64
N LEU A 6 -12.88 -7.16 4.43
CA LEU A 6 -11.49 -6.75 4.28
C LEU A 6 -11.23 -5.38 4.90
N LYS A 7 -12.16 -4.44 4.75
CA LYS A 7 -12.05 -3.13 5.38
C LYS A 7 -12.04 -3.24 6.90
N ILE A 8 -12.89 -4.08 7.48
CA ILE A 8 -12.90 -4.32 8.94
C ILE A 8 -11.55 -4.86 9.42
N VAL A 9 -10.98 -5.83 8.71
CA VAL A 9 -9.78 -6.54 9.15
C VAL A 9 -8.48 -5.79 8.85
N LEU A 10 -8.40 -5.08 7.72
CA LEU A 10 -7.15 -4.53 7.19
C LEU A 10 -7.01 -3.02 7.40
N ASN A 11 -8.07 -2.31 7.78
CA ASN A 11 -8.01 -0.85 7.89
C ASN A 11 -7.13 -0.36 9.06
N ASP A 12 -6.84 -1.20 10.06
CA ASP A 12 -5.90 -0.90 11.15
C ASP A 12 -4.50 -1.52 10.93
N LYS A 13 -4.31 -2.30 9.85
CA LYS A 13 -3.05 -2.95 9.51
C LYS A 13 -2.24 -2.11 8.53
N SER A 14 -0.95 -2.39 8.46
CA SER A 14 -0.05 -1.69 7.57
C SER A 14 0.96 -2.63 6.92
N PHE A 15 1.26 -2.36 5.64
CA PHE A 15 2.41 -2.90 4.95
C PHE A 15 3.58 -1.92 4.98
N SER A 16 4.79 -2.47 4.82
CA SER A 16 5.98 -1.69 4.49
C SER A 16 5.89 -1.10 3.07
N LYS A 17 6.83 -0.20 2.75
CA LYS A 17 6.93 0.40 1.42
C LYS A 17 7.12 -0.67 0.34
N ASP A 18 8.05 -1.60 0.56
CA ASP A 18 8.45 -2.57 -0.45
C ASP A 18 7.37 -3.62 -0.70
N GLU A 19 6.71 -4.11 0.36
CA GLU A 19 5.51 -4.95 0.24
C GLU A 19 4.42 -4.24 -0.56
N SER A 20 4.15 -2.97 -0.25
CA SER A 20 3.13 -2.19 -0.95
C SER A 20 3.46 -2.00 -2.43
N ILE A 21 4.72 -1.69 -2.75
CA ILE A 21 5.22 -1.55 -4.13
C ILE A 21 5.02 -2.87 -4.88
N SER A 22 5.37 -3.98 -4.27
CA SER A 22 5.25 -5.30 -4.88
C SER A 22 3.78 -5.65 -5.16
N ILE A 23 2.90 -5.46 -4.18
CA ILE A 23 1.46 -5.78 -4.30
C ILE A 23 0.75 -4.92 -5.37
N VAL A 24 1.04 -3.62 -5.42
CA VAL A 24 0.36 -2.71 -6.36
C VAL A 24 0.96 -2.76 -7.77
N GLY A 25 2.05 -3.51 -7.98
CA GLY A 25 2.67 -3.73 -9.28
C GLY A 25 3.73 -2.70 -9.69
N GLY A 26 4.44 -2.10 -8.72
CA GLY A 26 5.66 -1.31 -8.96
C GLY A 26 5.69 0.09 -8.35
N LEU A 27 6.90 0.66 -8.26
CA LEU A 27 7.18 1.92 -7.55
C LEU A 27 6.45 3.11 -8.15
N ARG A 28 6.40 3.20 -9.49
CA ARG A 28 5.75 4.32 -10.19
C ARG A 28 4.27 4.40 -9.79
N ARG A 29 3.56 3.28 -9.93
CA ARG A 29 2.14 3.16 -9.59
C ARG A 29 1.90 3.39 -8.10
N PHE A 30 2.73 2.81 -7.23
CA PHE A 30 2.65 3.06 -5.79
C PHE A 30 2.72 4.57 -5.47
N THR A 31 3.66 5.28 -6.11
CA THR A 31 3.86 6.71 -5.88
C THR A 31 2.67 7.54 -6.36
N GLU A 32 2.10 7.21 -7.52
CA GLU A 32 0.87 7.85 -8.05
C GLU A 32 -0.34 7.62 -7.13
N LEU A 33 -0.50 6.41 -6.59
CA LEU A 33 -1.57 6.08 -5.66
C LEU A 33 -1.43 6.82 -4.32
N CYS A 34 -0.21 6.95 -3.81
CA CYS A 34 0.07 7.76 -2.62
C CYS A 34 -0.20 9.24 -2.86
N ALA A 35 0.24 9.79 -4.00
CA ALA A 35 0.06 11.20 -4.35
C ALA A 35 -1.42 11.57 -4.54
N SER A 36 -2.23 10.64 -5.08
CA SER A 36 -3.67 10.80 -5.27
C SER A 36 -4.51 10.49 -4.02
N GLY A 37 -3.88 10.12 -2.89
CA GLY A 37 -4.57 9.79 -1.65
C GLY A 37 -5.31 8.44 -1.67
N ARG A 38 -5.09 7.62 -2.69
CA ARG A 38 -5.68 6.27 -2.81
C ARG A 38 -5.02 5.24 -1.89
N ILE A 39 -3.78 5.51 -1.46
CA ILE A 39 -3.10 4.78 -0.40
C ILE A 39 -2.75 5.76 0.71
N ARG A 40 -3.41 5.60 1.86
CA ARG A 40 -3.04 6.33 3.07
C ARG A 40 -1.72 5.76 3.60
N TYR A 41 -0.79 6.63 3.95
CA TYR A 41 0.48 6.22 4.54
C TYR A 41 0.93 7.20 5.61
N SER A 42 1.75 6.71 6.53
CA SER A 42 2.49 7.54 7.48
C SER A 42 3.98 7.20 7.40
N LYS A 43 4.82 8.19 7.68
CA LYS A 43 6.27 8.02 7.80
C LYS A 43 6.69 8.35 9.23
N ARG A 44 7.57 7.54 9.80
CA ARG A 44 8.16 7.85 11.12
C ARG A 44 9.20 8.97 11.08
N SER A 45 9.76 9.29 9.91
CA SER A 45 10.61 10.46 9.72
C SER A 45 10.46 11.01 8.30
N SER A 46 10.90 12.25 8.09
CA SER A 46 10.94 12.90 6.78
C SER A 46 12.05 12.36 5.86
N ALA A 47 12.95 11.51 6.36
CA ALA A 47 14.02 10.93 5.57
C ALA A 47 13.46 10.06 4.43
N GLN A 48 14.17 10.02 3.30
CA GLN A 48 13.78 9.18 2.15
C GLN A 48 13.62 7.69 2.51
N ASN A 49 14.44 7.21 3.46
CA ASN A 49 14.42 5.85 3.99
C ASN A 49 13.63 5.70 5.30
N GLY A 50 12.84 6.71 5.69
CA GLY A 50 11.98 6.62 6.86
C GLY A 50 11.02 5.43 6.72
N ARG A 51 10.79 4.66 7.79
CA ARG A 51 9.91 3.48 7.75
C ARG A 51 8.48 3.92 7.40
N TRP A 52 8.01 3.49 6.22
CA TRP A 52 6.65 3.72 5.76
C TRP A 52 5.70 2.74 6.44
N ARG A 53 4.48 3.21 6.71
CA ARG A 53 3.34 2.39 7.06
C ARG A 53 2.21 2.73 6.10
N CYS A 54 1.97 1.86 5.13
CA CYS A 54 0.92 2.02 4.12
C CYS A 54 -0.31 1.24 4.58
N ASN A 55 -1.49 1.83 4.51
CA ASN A 55 -2.73 1.18 4.95
C ASN A 55 -2.99 -0.10 4.15
N ALA A 56 -3.19 -1.22 4.84
CA ALA A 56 -3.26 -2.53 4.18
C ALA A 56 -4.50 -2.68 3.30
N PHE A 57 -5.66 -2.18 3.74
CA PHE A 57 -6.89 -2.22 2.93
C PHE A 57 -6.71 -1.46 1.61
N ASP A 58 -6.17 -0.25 1.67
CA ASP A 58 -5.94 0.60 0.50
C ASP A 58 -4.97 -0.07 -0.50
N VAL A 59 -3.92 -0.71 0.00
CA VAL A 59 -2.95 -1.44 -0.81
C VAL A 59 -3.59 -2.63 -1.53
N ILE A 60 -4.33 -3.49 -0.81
CA ILE A 60 -5.01 -4.65 -1.40
C ILE A 60 -6.08 -4.22 -2.40
N ARG A 61 -6.83 -3.15 -2.12
CA ARG A 61 -7.84 -2.60 -3.03
C ARG A 61 -7.24 -2.14 -4.37
N ASN A 62 -5.97 -1.73 -4.37
CA ASN A 62 -5.25 -1.30 -5.57
C ASN A 62 -4.23 -2.34 -6.07
N ALA A 63 -4.31 -3.59 -5.60
CA ALA A 63 -3.44 -4.66 -6.02
C ALA A 63 -3.51 -4.89 -7.53
N SER A 64 -2.40 -5.32 -8.12
CA SER A 64 -2.30 -5.63 -9.53
C SER A 64 -2.06 -7.12 -9.73
N LEU A 65 -2.78 -7.74 -10.68
CA LEU A 65 -2.57 -9.14 -11.06
C LEU A 65 -1.21 -9.36 -11.75
N ASN A 66 -0.57 -8.29 -12.23
CA ASN A 66 0.80 -8.33 -12.74
C ASN A 66 1.82 -8.32 -11.60
N TYR A 67 1.55 -9.06 -10.52
CA TYR A 67 2.54 -9.35 -9.49
C TYR A 67 3.63 -10.19 -10.13
N ASN A 68 4.58 -9.53 -10.78
CA ASN A 68 5.85 -10.11 -11.14
C ASN A 68 6.66 -10.14 -9.85
N GLY A 69 6.31 -11.06 -8.95
CA GLY A 69 7.23 -11.48 -7.91
C GLY A 69 8.51 -11.87 -8.64
N CYS A 70 9.60 -11.16 -8.34
CA CYS A 70 10.92 -11.59 -8.78
C CYS A 70 11.16 -13.03 -8.32
#